data_AF-A0A318UCD9-F1
#
_entry.id   AF-A0A318UCD9-F1
#
_cell.length_a   1.000
_cell.length_b   1.000
_cell.length_c   1.000
_cell.angle_alpha   90.00
_cell.angle_beta   90.00
_cell.angle_gamma   90.00
#
_symmetry.space_group_name_H-M   'P 1'
#
loop_
_entity.id
_entity.type
_entity.pdbx_description
1 polymer ?
#
loop_
_entity_poly.entity_id
_entity_poly.type
_entity_poly.pdbx_seq_one_letter_code
_entity_poly.pdbx_strand_id
1 'polypeptide(L)'
;MQEEFNEENPGAPLPPFYKRWSFRYLLIACLALLATAIGAAFYKNHPDLDNISYTADTDFKAGGPKATLILGNGFKISLTAQSRGEIDVQQGVRIRQINGELIYELNRGLSDADTSRQVTETSAVADNEIFTPRGGTYKLVLADGTKVWLNAASSLRYPAKFSDTARIVELKGEAYFEIAKTGHSPFKVKVAKQIIEAENANFNISTYADDHFSSITLVSGQARLMSPEKLEEFRAQGLEKRIVLEPGEQAVLDQKGLKLEKVHPEEAVSWKNGYFQFNNASLKNVMRQMSRWYDADVIYEGEVPDLKFSGEVRREASASTFLEMMAYLKLRFKIRKMEDGRREVVVRPAKSK
;
A
#
# COMPACT_ATOMS: atom_id res chain seq x y z
N MET A 1 -19.80 98.80 -43.60
CA MET A 1 -19.89 97.89 -44.75
C MET A 1 -19.42 96.54 -44.23
N GLN A 2 -20.30 95.54 -44.27
CA GLN A 2 -20.07 94.15 -43.83
C GLN A 2 -18.94 93.53 -44.68
N GLU A 3 -18.15 92.58 -44.18
CA GLU A 3 -18.29 91.11 -44.23
C GLU A 3 -16.89 90.58 -43.80
N GLU A 4 -16.62 89.39 -43.28
CA GLU A 4 -17.32 88.11 -43.25
C GLU A 4 -16.66 87.24 -42.17
N PHE A 5 -17.45 86.30 -41.65
CA PHE A 5 -17.08 85.27 -40.69
C PHE A 5 -16.19 84.21 -41.38
N ASN A 6 -15.15 83.72 -40.72
CA ASN A 6 -14.59 82.40 -41.03
C ASN A 6 -14.27 81.66 -39.73
N GLU A 7 -15.11 80.67 -39.44
CA GLU A 7 -14.97 79.72 -38.33
C GLU A 7 -14.39 78.41 -38.88
N GLU A 8 -13.25 77.97 -38.35
CA GLU A 8 -12.75 76.58 -38.29
C GLU A 8 -11.35 76.68 -37.63
N ASN A 9 -10.91 75.94 -36.60
CA ASN A 9 -11.24 74.64 -36.05
C ASN A 9 -10.52 74.54 -34.66
N PRO A 10 -11.16 74.10 -33.56
CA PRO A 10 -10.48 74.02 -32.26
C PRO A 10 -9.44 72.88 -32.21
N GLY A 11 -8.23 73.21 -31.75
CA GLY A 11 -7.09 72.30 -31.69
C GLY A 11 -7.40 70.94 -31.06
N ALA A 12 -6.93 69.87 -31.71
CA ALA A 12 -7.04 68.50 -31.25
C ALA A 12 -6.46 68.32 -29.82
N PRO A 13 -7.10 67.51 -28.95
CA PRO A 13 -6.60 67.28 -27.60
C PRO A 13 -5.25 66.55 -27.62
N LEU A 14 -4.31 67.02 -26.79
CA LEU A 14 -3.01 66.37 -26.58
C LEU A 14 -3.23 64.91 -26.15
N PRO A 15 -2.52 63.93 -26.74
CA PRO A 15 -2.69 62.54 -26.38
C PRO A 15 -2.30 62.32 -24.91
N PRO A 16 -3.07 61.50 -24.17
CA PRO A 16 -2.89 61.35 -22.75
C PRO A 16 -1.53 60.72 -22.39
N PHE A 17 -0.96 61.15 -21.26
CA PHE A 17 0.44 60.92 -20.87
C PHE A 17 0.87 59.43 -20.84
N TYR A 18 -0.07 58.49 -20.70
CA TYR A 18 0.17 57.05 -20.68
C TYR A 18 0.49 56.44 -22.08
N LYS A 19 0.36 57.22 -23.18
CA LYS A 19 0.73 56.79 -24.54
C LYS A 19 2.21 57.05 -24.89
N ARG A 20 2.99 57.67 -24.00
CA ARG A 20 4.43 57.87 -24.22
C ARG A 20 5.17 56.54 -24.04
N TRP A 21 5.98 56.15 -25.02
CA TRP A 21 6.71 54.87 -25.05
C TRP A 21 7.54 54.62 -23.78
N SER A 22 8.04 55.68 -23.14
CA SER A 22 8.76 55.61 -21.85
C SER A 22 7.94 55.03 -20.69
N PHE A 23 6.62 55.21 -20.68
CA PHE A 23 5.75 54.68 -19.62
C PHE A 23 5.58 53.15 -19.71
N ARG A 24 5.66 52.60 -20.93
CA ARG A 24 5.59 51.13 -21.16
C ARG A 24 6.85 50.44 -20.63
N TYR A 25 8.03 51.05 -20.80
CA TYR A 25 9.28 50.52 -20.25
C TYR A 25 9.32 50.60 -18.72
N LEU A 26 8.74 51.63 -18.13
CA LEU A 26 8.66 51.77 -16.67
C LEU A 26 7.75 50.71 -16.04
N LEU A 27 6.63 50.38 -16.70
CA LEU A 27 5.74 49.28 -16.30
C LEU A 27 6.42 47.90 -16.40
N ILE A 28 7.19 47.66 -17.47
CA ILE A 28 7.97 46.41 -17.64
C ILE A 28 9.05 46.29 -16.55
N ALA A 29 9.74 47.38 -16.21
CA ALA A 29 10.75 47.38 -15.17
C ALA A 29 10.15 47.09 -13.77
N CYS A 30 8.97 47.65 -13.46
CA CYS A 30 8.27 47.35 -12.21
C CYS A 30 7.81 45.89 -12.13
N LEU A 31 7.32 45.31 -13.23
CA LEU A 31 6.94 43.89 -13.28
C LEU A 31 8.15 42.96 -13.15
N ALA A 32 9.28 43.31 -13.75
CA ALA A 32 10.53 42.56 -13.60
C ALA A 32 11.03 42.60 -12.15
N LEU A 33 11.01 43.77 -11.49
CA LEU A 33 11.37 43.90 -10.07
C LEU A 33 10.41 43.17 -9.14
N LEU A 34 9.11 43.18 -9.45
CA LEU A 34 8.13 42.41 -8.70
C LEU A 34 8.37 40.90 -8.87
N ALA A 35 8.65 40.44 -10.10
CA ALA A 35 8.97 39.05 -10.37
C ALA A 35 10.27 38.59 -9.71
N THR A 36 11.31 39.44 -9.67
CA THR A 36 12.55 39.12 -8.95
C THR A 36 12.37 39.18 -7.44
N ALA A 37 11.55 40.09 -6.91
CA ALA A 37 11.22 40.14 -5.49
C ALA A 37 10.38 38.93 -5.06
N ILE A 38 9.40 38.51 -5.87
CA ILE A 38 8.62 37.28 -5.67
C ILE A 38 9.54 36.06 -5.77
N GLY A 39 10.41 36.00 -6.79
CA GLY A 39 11.39 34.92 -6.97
C GLY A 39 12.38 34.83 -5.81
N ALA A 40 12.86 35.97 -5.31
CA ALA A 40 13.74 36.04 -4.15
C ALA A 40 13.00 35.69 -2.84
N ALA A 41 11.74 36.10 -2.70
CA ALA A 41 10.90 35.71 -1.56
C ALA A 41 10.60 34.21 -1.60
N PHE A 42 10.36 33.63 -2.78
CA PHE A 42 10.15 32.20 -2.98
C PHE A 42 11.44 31.43 -2.69
N TYR A 43 12.59 31.89 -3.20
CA TYR A 43 13.92 31.32 -2.91
C TYR A 43 14.28 31.39 -1.42
N LYS A 44 13.97 32.50 -0.74
CA LYS A 44 14.24 32.68 0.69
C LYS A 44 13.23 31.97 1.60
N ASN A 45 12.04 31.66 1.08
CA ASN A 45 10.99 30.87 1.77
C ASN A 45 10.99 29.39 1.37
N HIS A 46 11.86 28.95 0.45
CA HIS A 46 12.19 27.55 0.35
C HIS A 46 13.00 27.18 1.58
N PRO A 47 12.48 26.35 2.51
CA PRO A 47 13.34 25.79 3.54
C PRO A 47 14.47 25.05 2.83
N ASP A 48 15.72 25.29 3.22
CA ASP A 48 16.84 24.45 2.79
C ASP A 48 16.42 22.98 2.92
N LEU A 49 16.51 22.23 1.81
CA LEU A 49 16.20 20.81 1.76
C LEU A 49 17.22 19.94 2.54
N ASP A 50 18.11 20.57 3.33
CA ASP A 50 19.02 19.97 4.32
C ASP A 50 18.32 19.21 5.46
N ASN A 51 17.01 18.98 5.35
CA ASN A 51 16.24 18.22 6.33
C ASN A 51 16.48 16.71 6.24
N ILE A 52 17.19 16.21 5.21
CA ILE A 52 17.56 14.79 5.11
C ILE A 52 19.06 14.65 4.95
N SER A 53 19.67 13.91 5.88
CA SER A 53 21.09 13.56 5.80
C SER A 53 21.23 12.09 5.37
N TYR A 54 21.73 11.89 4.14
CA TYR A 54 22.09 10.60 3.57
C TYR A 54 23.21 10.78 2.54
N THR A 55 23.98 9.72 2.27
CA THR A 55 24.81 9.63 1.06
C THR A 55 24.17 8.64 0.09
N ALA A 56 24.42 8.76 -1.22
CA ALA A 56 23.85 7.86 -2.23
C ALA A 56 24.17 6.37 -1.97
N ASP A 57 25.30 6.08 -1.31
CA ASP A 57 25.71 4.73 -0.91
C ASP A 57 24.93 4.17 0.29
N THR A 58 24.31 5.05 1.10
CA THR A 58 23.52 4.67 2.28
C THR A 58 22.01 4.58 2.03
N ASP A 59 21.54 4.99 0.85
CA ASP A 59 20.12 4.99 0.53
C ASP A 59 19.57 3.57 0.34
N PHE A 60 18.31 3.36 0.75
CA PHE A 60 17.67 2.06 0.68
C PHE A 60 16.86 1.95 -0.60
N LYS A 61 17.15 0.90 -1.38
CA LYS A 61 16.35 0.54 -2.55
C LYS A 61 14.96 0.06 -2.11
N ALA A 62 13.99 0.31 -2.98
CA ALA A 62 12.65 -0.22 -2.86
C ALA A 62 12.66 -1.75 -2.67
N GLY A 63 11.63 -2.25 -1.98
CA GLY A 63 11.34 -3.67 -1.94
C GLY A 63 11.00 -4.24 -3.32
N GLY A 64 10.79 -5.56 -3.38
CA GLY A 64 10.49 -6.24 -4.63
C GLY A 64 9.98 -7.68 -4.43
N PRO A 65 9.83 -8.43 -5.54
CA PRO A 65 9.35 -9.80 -5.50
C PRO A 65 10.31 -10.72 -4.72
N LYS A 66 9.92 -11.10 -3.49
CA LYS A 66 10.75 -11.94 -2.61
C LYS A 66 9.86 -12.70 -1.62
N ALA A 67 9.95 -14.02 -1.65
CA ALA A 67 9.26 -14.89 -0.71
C ALA A 67 10.04 -16.18 -0.42
N THR A 68 9.64 -16.86 0.64
CA THR A 68 10.05 -18.24 0.96
C THR A 68 8.80 -19.10 1.06
N LEU A 69 8.77 -20.20 0.32
CA LEU A 69 7.78 -21.27 0.47
C LEU A 69 8.29 -22.29 1.48
N ILE A 70 7.45 -22.64 2.44
CA ILE A 70 7.66 -23.68 3.43
C ILE A 70 6.62 -24.75 3.12
N LEU A 71 7.07 -25.93 2.69
CA LEU A 71 6.18 -27.03 2.38
C LEU A 71 5.67 -27.70 3.67
N GLY A 72 4.60 -28.49 3.59
CA GLY A 72 4.05 -29.23 4.74
C GLY A 72 5.06 -30.11 5.47
N ASN A 73 6.07 -30.62 4.78
CA ASN A 73 7.18 -31.39 5.36
C ASN A 73 8.28 -30.52 6.01
N GLY A 74 8.13 -29.20 6.04
CA GLY A 74 9.06 -28.24 6.62
C GLY A 74 10.19 -27.77 5.69
N PHE A 75 10.31 -28.31 4.47
CA PHE A 75 11.33 -27.86 3.51
C PHE A 75 11.09 -26.41 3.08
N LYS A 76 12.17 -25.61 3.09
CA LYS A 76 12.14 -24.19 2.76
C LYS A 76 12.74 -23.93 1.40
N ILE A 77 12.03 -23.17 0.57
CA ILE A 77 12.37 -22.89 -0.82
C ILE A 77 12.33 -21.38 -1.04
N SER A 78 13.47 -20.78 -1.38
CA SER A 78 13.51 -19.36 -1.78
C SER A 78 12.87 -19.17 -3.16
N LEU A 79 11.91 -18.26 -3.24
CA LEU A 79 11.19 -17.88 -4.46
C LEU A 79 11.70 -16.56 -5.06
N THR A 80 12.90 -16.12 -4.67
CA THR A 80 13.47 -14.84 -5.17
C THR A 80 13.87 -14.92 -6.65
N ALA A 81 14.13 -16.12 -7.17
CA ALA A 81 14.47 -16.33 -8.58
C ALA A 81 13.24 -16.07 -9.48
N GLN A 82 13.47 -15.63 -10.73
CA GLN A 82 12.38 -15.29 -11.65
C GLN A 82 11.62 -16.51 -12.16
N SER A 83 12.26 -17.68 -12.28
CA SER A 83 11.61 -18.95 -12.64
C SER A 83 12.41 -20.13 -12.11
N ARG A 84 11.71 -21.19 -11.66
CA ARG A 84 12.31 -22.48 -11.27
C ARG A 84 11.67 -23.68 -11.96
N GLY A 85 10.54 -23.51 -12.64
CA GLY A 85 9.81 -24.64 -13.22
C GLY A 85 9.01 -25.38 -12.15
N GLU A 86 9.03 -26.71 -12.17
CA GLU A 86 8.35 -27.53 -11.16
C GLU A 86 9.13 -27.53 -9.84
N ILE A 87 8.40 -27.32 -8.74
CA ILE A 87 8.95 -27.28 -7.38
C ILE A 87 8.64 -28.58 -6.64
N ASP A 88 7.39 -29.03 -6.69
CA ASP A 88 6.91 -30.21 -5.97
C ASP A 88 5.55 -30.67 -6.52
N VAL A 89 5.12 -31.88 -6.14
CA VAL A 89 3.79 -32.42 -6.41
C VAL A 89 3.18 -32.97 -5.13
N GLN A 90 2.05 -32.40 -4.71
CA GLN A 90 1.38 -32.73 -3.45
C GLN A 90 -0.10 -33.00 -3.69
N GLN A 91 -0.62 -34.16 -3.25
CA GLN A 91 -2.05 -34.49 -3.33
C GLN A 91 -2.66 -34.32 -4.74
N GLY A 92 -1.89 -34.64 -5.79
CA GLY A 92 -2.33 -34.45 -7.18
C GLY A 92 -2.30 -32.99 -7.66
N VAL A 93 -1.63 -32.09 -6.94
CA VAL A 93 -1.42 -30.68 -7.31
C VAL A 93 0.05 -30.47 -7.64
N ARG A 94 0.35 -29.97 -8.84
CA ARG A 94 1.70 -29.54 -9.23
C ARG A 94 1.94 -28.13 -8.72
N ILE A 95 3.08 -27.92 -8.06
CA ILE A 95 3.53 -26.63 -7.55
C ILE A 95 4.64 -26.15 -8.46
N ARG A 96 4.48 -24.96 -9.06
CA ARG A 96 5.41 -24.42 -10.06
C ARG A 96 5.73 -22.96 -9.79
N GLN A 97 6.94 -22.54 -10.14
CA GLN A 97 7.29 -21.13 -10.20
C GLN A 97 7.55 -20.70 -11.64
N ILE A 98 6.70 -19.80 -12.13
CA ILE A 98 6.71 -19.29 -13.50
C ILE A 98 6.58 -17.78 -13.46
N ASN A 99 7.50 -17.06 -14.10
CA ASN A 99 7.45 -15.59 -14.24
C ASN A 99 7.32 -14.83 -12.90
N GLY A 100 7.97 -15.33 -11.85
CA GLY A 100 7.94 -14.73 -10.51
C GLY A 100 6.66 -15.00 -9.72
N GLU A 101 5.79 -15.90 -10.20
CA GLU A 101 4.55 -16.30 -9.54
C GLU A 101 4.64 -17.77 -9.09
N LEU A 102 4.04 -18.07 -7.94
CA LEU A 102 3.86 -19.45 -7.47
C LEU A 102 2.47 -19.94 -7.90
N ILE A 103 2.41 -21.04 -8.64
CA ILE A 103 1.19 -21.55 -9.26
C ILE A 103 0.94 -22.98 -8.78
N TYR A 104 -0.26 -23.23 -8.28
CA TYR A 104 -0.78 -24.55 -7.92
C TYR A 104 -1.75 -25.04 -9.00
N GLU A 105 -1.39 -26.10 -9.72
CA GLU A 105 -2.17 -26.65 -10.84
C GLU A 105 -2.69 -28.04 -10.47
N LEU A 106 -4.02 -28.23 -10.47
CA LEU A 106 -4.61 -29.56 -10.34
C LEU A 106 -4.19 -30.45 -11.52
N ASN A 107 -3.53 -31.57 -11.23
CA ASN A 107 -3.11 -32.52 -12.24
C ASN A 107 -4.29 -33.40 -12.68
N ARG A 108 -5.14 -32.88 -13.56
CA ARG A 108 -6.36 -33.56 -14.06
C ARG A 108 -6.09 -34.78 -14.97
N GLY A 109 -4.83 -35.16 -15.18
CA GLY A 109 -4.41 -36.27 -16.05
C GLY A 109 -4.16 -37.60 -15.34
N LEU A 110 -4.36 -37.70 -14.03
CA LEU A 110 -4.29 -38.96 -13.30
C LEU A 110 -5.72 -39.38 -12.95
N SER A 111 -6.17 -40.47 -13.56
CA SER A 111 -7.31 -41.23 -13.05
C SER A 111 -6.97 -41.73 -11.65
N ASP A 112 -7.97 -41.89 -10.80
CA ASP A 112 -7.83 -42.40 -9.42
C ASP A 112 -7.14 -43.79 -9.33
N ALA A 113 -6.81 -44.43 -10.46
CA ALA A 113 -6.12 -45.70 -10.57
C ALA A 113 -4.59 -45.62 -10.36
N ASP A 114 -3.93 -44.48 -10.67
CA ASP A 114 -2.47 -44.33 -10.48
C ASP A 114 -2.07 -43.89 -9.06
N THR A 115 -3.06 -43.56 -8.22
CA THR A 115 -2.90 -43.21 -6.79
C THR A 115 -2.59 -44.43 -5.91
N SER A 116 -2.39 -45.61 -6.50
CA SER A 116 -2.09 -46.86 -5.79
C SER A 116 -0.58 -47.10 -5.55
N ARG A 117 0.31 -46.22 -6.04
CA ARG A 117 1.72 -46.21 -5.61
C ARG A 117 1.93 -45.16 -4.52
N GLN A 118 1.84 -45.62 -3.27
CA GLN A 118 2.13 -44.90 -2.03
C GLN A 118 1.20 -43.73 -1.69
N VAL A 119 -0.11 -43.97 -1.61
CA VAL A 119 -0.91 -43.27 -0.60
C VAL A 119 -1.00 -44.20 0.61
N THR A 120 -0.02 -44.06 1.50
CA THR A 120 -0.24 -44.46 2.88
C THR A 120 -1.30 -43.51 3.43
N GLU A 121 -2.51 -44.02 3.59
CA GLU A 121 -3.57 -43.35 4.33
C GLU A 121 -3.02 -42.85 5.68
N THR A 122 -3.50 -41.69 6.11
CA THR A 122 -3.34 -41.17 7.49
C THR A 122 -2.00 -40.52 7.85
N SER A 123 -1.50 -39.62 7.02
CA SER A 123 -0.76 -38.47 7.53
C SER A 123 -1.49 -37.22 7.07
N ALA A 124 -2.02 -36.44 8.03
CA ALA A 124 -2.51 -35.11 7.74
C ALA A 124 -1.37 -34.36 7.02
N VAL A 125 -1.49 -34.20 5.70
CA VAL A 125 -0.48 -33.46 4.93
C VAL A 125 -0.55 -32.04 5.49
N ALA A 126 0.50 -31.66 6.20
CA ALA A 126 0.57 -30.36 6.83
C ALA A 126 0.46 -29.25 5.78
N ASP A 127 -0.12 -28.13 6.18
CA ASP A 127 -0.31 -26.99 5.29
C ASP A 127 1.04 -26.43 4.80
N ASN A 128 1.02 -25.91 3.58
CA ASN A 128 2.10 -25.08 3.07
C ASN A 128 2.00 -23.68 3.67
N GLU A 129 3.11 -22.98 3.77
CA GLU A 129 3.17 -21.58 4.20
C GLU A 129 4.09 -20.80 3.27
N ILE A 130 3.61 -19.70 2.71
CA ILE A 130 4.44 -18.74 1.99
C ILE A 130 4.61 -17.48 2.83
N PHE A 131 5.86 -17.04 2.96
CA PHE A 131 6.25 -15.89 3.76
C PHE A 131 6.99 -14.86 2.90
N THR A 132 6.57 -13.60 3.00
CA THR A 132 7.26 -12.44 2.45
C THR A 132 8.00 -11.71 3.58
N PRO A 133 9.34 -11.56 3.51
CA PRO A 133 10.06 -10.75 4.48
C PRO A 133 9.69 -9.27 4.34
N ARG A 134 10.23 -8.42 5.23
CA ARG A 134 10.29 -6.98 4.98
C ARG A 134 10.99 -6.72 3.63
N GLY A 135 10.46 -5.75 2.89
CA GLY A 135 10.84 -5.46 1.50
C GLY A 135 10.50 -6.55 0.48
N GLY A 136 9.75 -7.58 0.86
CA GLY A 136 9.26 -8.61 -0.06
C GLY A 136 7.79 -8.43 -0.39
N THR A 137 7.40 -8.53 -1.65
CA THR A 137 6.02 -8.82 -2.04
C THR A 137 5.99 -10.11 -2.84
N TYR A 138 4.84 -10.75 -2.96
CA TYR A 138 4.74 -11.94 -3.79
C TYR A 138 3.33 -12.19 -4.28
N LYS A 139 3.21 -12.80 -5.46
CA LYS A 139 1.94 -13.20 -6.05
C LYS A 139 1.88 -14.72 -6.19
N LEU A 140 0.74 -15.29 -5.84
CA LEU A 140 0.49 -16.72 -5.98
C LEU A 140 -0.93 -17.02 -6.49
N VAL A 141 -1.07 -18.17 -7.15
CA VAL A 141 -2.33 -18.73 -7.62
C VAL A 141 -2.54 -20.07 -6.93
N LEU A 142 -3.61 -20.17 -6.15
CA LEU A 142 -3.99 -21.36 -5.38
C LEU A 142 -4.65 -22.41 -6.29
N ALA A 143 -4.78 -23.64 -5.80
CA ALA A 143 -5.26 -24.78 -6.59
C ALA A 143 -6.70 -24.65 -7.10
N ASP A 144 -7.51 -23.78 -6.49
CA ASP A 144 -8.87 -23.44 -6.93
C ASP A 144 -8.90 -22.29 -7.96
N GLY A 145 -7.74 -21.73 -8.31
CA GLY A 145 -7.60 -20.56 -9.18
C GLY A 145 -7.66 -19.21 -8.48
N THR A 146 -7.83 -19.18 -7.15
CA THR A 146 -7.81 -17.93 -6.37
C THR A 146 -6.44 -17.29 -6.48
N LYS A 147 -6.40 -15.99 -6.77
CA LYS A 147 -5.15 -15.22 -6.83
C LYS A 147 -4.96 -14.45 -5.54
N VAL A 148 -3.74 -14.47 -5.03
CA VAL A 148 -3.37 -13.77 -3.81
C VAL A 148 -2.11 -12.97 -4.05
N TRP A 149 -2.12 -11.74 -3.57
CA TRP A 149 -0.93 -10.89 -3.46
C TRP A 149 -0.63 -10.73 -1.98
N LEU A 150 0.61 -11.01 -1.58
CA LEU A 150 1.12 -10.79 -0.23
C LEU A 150 2.00 -9.55 -0.21
N ASN A 151 1.74 -8.67 0.75
CA ASN A 151 2.57 -7.49 0.99
C ASN A 151 3.80 -7.84 1.86
N ALA A 152 4.65 -6.86 2.14
CA ALA A 152 5.83 -7.04 2.99
C ALA A 152 5.48 -7.51 4.40
N ALA A 153 6.36 -8.34 4.97
CA ALA A 153 6.20 -8.89 6.32
C ALA A 153 4.86 -9.63 6.52
N SER A 154 4.48 -10.47 5.57
CA SER A 154 3.21 -11.20 5.57
C SER A 154 3.42 -12.70 5.38
N SER A 155 2.45 -13.51 5.82
CA SER A 155 2.45 -14.96 5.63
C SER A 155 1.07 -15.47 5.30
N LEU A 156 0.97 -16.42 4.37
CA LEU A 156 -0.24 -17.16 4.09
C LEU A 156 0.02 -18.65 4.29
N ARG A 157 -0.78 -19.30 5.13
CA ARG A 157 -0.80 -20.75 5.33
C ARG A 157 -2.05 -21.35 4.68
N TYR A 158 -1.87 -22.42 3.93
CA TYR A 158 -2.91 -23.00 3.07
C TYR A 158 -2.58 -24.45 2.68
N PRO A 159 -3.59 -25.30 2.44
CA PRO A 159 -3.35 -26.66 1.96
C PRO A 159 -2.96 -26.65 0.48
N ALA A 160 -2.23 -27.69 0.04
CA ALA A 160 -1.91 -27.85 -1.38
C ALA A 160 -3.16 -28.05 -2.24
N LYS A 161 -4.14 -28.79 -1.72
CA LYS A 161 -5.46 -29.03 -2.31
C LYS A 161 -6.54 -28.68 -1.29
N PHE A 162 -7.54 -27.89 -1.69
CA PHE A 162 -8.69 -27.61 -0.82
C PHE A 162 -9.62 -28.81 -0.71
N SER A 163 -10.31 -28.91 0.42
CA SER A 163 -11.40 -29.88 0.61
C SER A 163 -12.63 -29.49 -0.22
N ASP A 164 -13.52 -30.45 -0.46
CA ASP A 164 -14.78 -30.21 -1.18
C ASP A 164 -15.79 -29.35 -0.39
N THR A 165 -15.59 -29.20 0.93
CA THR A 165 -16.53 -28.54 1.85
C THR A 165 -16.16 -27.10 2.21
N ALA A 166 -14.88 -26.76 2.15
CA ALA A 166 -14.37 -25.43 2.47
C ALA A 166 -12.97 -25.20 1.91
N ARG A 167 -12.73 -23.96 1.46
CA ARG A 167 -11.41 -23.45 1.08
C ARG A 167 -10.89 -22.54 2.19
N ILE A 168 -10.00 -23.04 3.04
CA ILE A 168 -9.55 -22.34 4.25
C ILE A 168 -8.08 -21.98 4.12
N VAL A 169 -7.77 -20.71 4.40
CA VAL A 169 -6.40 -20.20 4.51
C VAL A 169 -6.25 -19.39 5.81
N GLU A 170 -5.03 -19.26 6.30
CA GLU A 170 -4.70 -18.41 7.46
C GLU A 170 -3.69 -17.33 7.03
N LEU A 171 -4.00 -16.08 7.34
CA LEU A 171 -3.20 -14.91 6.97
C LEU A 171 -2.65 -14.21 8.21
N LYS A 172 -1.40 -13.76 8.11
CA LYS A 172 -0.80 -12.76 9.00
C LYS A 172 -0.19 -11.65 8.15
N GLY A 173 -0.33 -10.40 8.58
CA GLY A 173 0.10 -9.23 7.82
C GLY A 173 -0.98 -8.74 6.86
N GLU A 174 -0.62 -8.51 5.59
CA GLU A 174 -1.52 -7.97 4.58
C GLU A 174 -1.52 -8.78 3.28
N ALA A 175 -2.73 -9.00 2.77
CA ALA A 175 -2.94 -9.64 1.49
C ALA A 175 -4.17 -9.11 0.77
N TYR A 176 -4.09 -9.11 -0.55
CA TYR A 176 -5.20 -8.88 -1.45
C TYR A 176 -5.60 -10.19 -2.12
N PHE A 177 -6.90 -10.48 -2.15
CA PHE A 177 -7.47 -11.70 -2.68
C PHE A 177 -8.39 -11.39 -3.87
N GLU A 178 -8.26 -12.18 -4.93
CA GLU A 178 -9.27 -12.33 -5.99
C GLU A 178 -9.78 -13.76 -5.96
N ILE A 179 -10.96 -13.95 -5.33
CA ILE A 179 -11.50 -15.29 -5.07
C ILE A 179 -12.06 -15.89 -6.36
N ALA A 180 -11.56 -17.08 -6.71
CA ALA A 180 -12.09 -17.82 -7.83
C ALA A 180 -13.53 -18.27 -7.56
N LYS A 181 -14.37 -18.18 -8.59
CA LYS A 181 -15.76 -18.62 -8.54
C LYS A 181 -15.82 -20.15 -8.55
N THR A 182 -16.17 -20.73 -7.42
CA THR A 182 -16.39 -22.17 -7.26
C THR A 182 -17.78 -22.37 -6.68
N GLY A 183 -18.77 -22.75 -7.50
CA GLY A 183 -20.20 -22.73 -7.12
C GLY A 183 -20.65 -23.67 -5.99
N HIS A 184 -19.73 -24.23 -5.20
CA HIS A 184 -20.01 -25.31 -4.24
C HIS A 184 -19.30 -25.16 -2.88
N SER A 185 -18.44 -24.16 -2.68
CA SER A 185 -17.68 -24.01 -1.42
C SER A 185 -17.23 -22.57 -1.12
N PRO A 186 -17.53 -22.01 0.08
CA PRO A 186 -17.07 -20.68 0.45
C PRO A 186 -15.56 -20.64 0.66
N PHE A 187 -14.95 -19.47 0.41
CA PHE A 187 -13.55 -19.20 0.74
C PHE A 187 -13.48 -18.55 2.11
N LYS A 188 -12.62 -19.07 3.00
CA LYS A 188 -12.49 -18.61 4.38
C LYS A 188 -11.05 -18.18 4.66
N VAL A 189 -10.87 -16.93 5.06
CA VAL A 189 -9.59 -16.41 5.53
C VAL A 189 -9.65 -16.27 7.04
N LYS A 190 -8.80 -17.02 7.75
CA LYS A 190 -8.58 -16.86 9.19
C LYS A 190 -7.53 -15.77 9.40
N VAL A 191 -7.86 -14.77 10.22
CA VAL A 191 -6.92 -13.72 10.65
C VAL A 191 -7.08 -13.46 12.13
N ALA A 192 -6.01 -13.66 12.90
CA ALA A 192 -6.06 -13.60 14.36
C ALA A 192 -7.26 -14.39 14.92
N LYS A 193 -8.26 -13.70 15.50
CA LYS A 193 -9.48 -14.30 16.06
C LYS A 193 -10.70 -14.17 15.14
N GLN A 194 -10.55 -13.65 13.93
CA GLN A 194 -11.63 -13.40 12.99
C GLN A 194 -11.60 -14.36 11.81
N ILE A 195 -12.76 -14.58 11.21
CA ILE A 195 -12.89 -15.34 9.97
C ILE A 195 -13.66 -14.49 8.97
N ILE A 196 -13.08 -14.32 7.78
CA ILE A 196 -13.73 -13.70 6.64
C ILE A 196 -14.23 -14.83 5.75
N GLU A 197 -15.52 -14.87 5.49
CA GLU A 197 -16.12 -15.75 4.50
C GLU A 197 -16.43 -14.94 3.24
N ALA A 198 -15.90 -15.37 2.10
CA ALA A 198 -15.99 -14.65 0.84
C ALA A 198 -16.48 -15.55 -0.29
N GLU A 199 -17.30 -14.99 -1.17
CA GLU A 199 -17.80 -15.65 -2.37
C GLU A 199 -17.71 -14.69 -3.55
N ASN A 200 -16.98 -15.10 -4.60
CA ASN A 200 -16.78 -14.30 -5.82
C ASN A 200 -16.42 -12.84 -5.51
N ALA A 201 -15.45 -12.66 -4.59
CA ALA A 201 -15.13 -11.37 -4.02
C ALA A 201 -13.67 -11.00 -4.22
N ASN A 202 -13.44 -9.69 -4.31
CA ASN A 202 -12.12 -9.09 -4.30
C ASN A 202 -12.01 -8.22 -3.05
N PHE A 203 -11.00 -8.46 -2.22
CA PHE A 203 -10.87 -7.73 -0.96
C PHE A 203 -9.42 -7.68 -0.48
N ASN A 204 -9.10 -6.65 0.29
CA ASN A 204 -7.82 -6.51 0.99
C ASN A 204 -8.02 -6.77 2.49
N ILE A 205 -7.09 -7.48 3.11
CA ILE A 205 -7.00 -7.61 4.57
C ILE A 205 -5.65 -7.10 5.01
N SER A 206 -5.62 -6.19 5.99
CA SER A 206 -4.40 -5.72 6.67
C SER A 206 -4.55 -5.94 8.18
N THR A 207 -3.73 -6.82 8.75
CA THR A 207 -3.83 -7.33 10.14
C THR A 207 -2.45 -7.41 10.80
N TYR A 208 -1.58 -6.44 10.52
CA TYR A 208 -0.26 -6.38 11.14
C TYR A 208 -0.37 -6.18 12.67
N ALA A 209 0.40 -6.96 13.43
CA ALA A 209 0.35 -6.91 14.89
C ALA A 209 0.93 -5.61 15.49
N ASP A 210 1.78 -4.91 14.74
CA ASP A 210 2.39 -3.63 15.14
C ASP A 210 1.55 -2.40 14.74
N ASP A 211 0.46 -2.60 13.99
CA ASP A 211 -0.49 -1.54 13.63
C ASP A 211 -1.55 -1.34 14.73
N HIS A 212 -2.09 -0.12 14.84
CA HIS A 212 -3.09 0.21 15.87
C HIS A 212 -4.47 -0.38 15.59
N PHE A 213 -4.72 -0.77 14.35
CA PHE A 213 -5.97 -1.33 13.89
C PHE A 213 -5.70 -2.36 12.78
N SER A 214 -6.62 -3.30 12.63
CA SER A 214 -6.71 -4.15 11.45
C SER A 214 -7.89 -3.72 10.59
N SER A 215 -7.78 -3.89 9.28
CA SER A 215 -8.83 -3.52 8.34
C SER A 215 -9.11 -4.59 7.29
N ILE A 216 -10.37 -4.73 6.92
CA ILE A 216 -10.84 -5.57 5.81
C ILE A 216 -11.63 -4.66 4.86
N THR A 217 -11.18 -4.51 3.62
CA THR A 217 -11.83 -3.65 2.62
C THR A 217 -12.35 -4.48 1.48
N LEU A 218 -13.66 -4.41 1.22
CA LEU A 218 -14.29 -5.08 0.10
C LEU A 218 -14.24 -4.21 -1.15
N VAL A 219 -13.62 -4.72 -2.22
CA VAL A 219 -13.53 -4.05 -3.52
C VAL A 219 -14.74 -4.43 -4.39
N SER A 220 -15.07 -5.72 -4.44
CA SER A 220 -16.23 -6.22 -5.20
C SER A 220 -16.68 -7.59 -4.67
N GLY A 221 -17.90 -8.01 -5.05
CA GLY A 221 -18.48 -9.29 -4.64
C GLY A 221 -19.13 -9.24 -3.26
N GLN A 222 -19.09 -10.36 -2.53
CA GLN A 222 -19.69 -10.47 -1.21
C GLN A 222 -18.71 -11.07 -0.20
N ALA A 223 -18.55 -10.38 0.93
CA ALA A 223 -17.78 -10.88 2.07
C ALA A 223 -18.56 -10.71 3.37
N ARG A 224 -18.34 -11.65 4.31
CA ARG A 224 -18.93 -11.64 5.63
C ARG A 224 -17.84 -11.80 6.67
N LEU A 225 -17.81 -10.89 7.65
CA LEU A 225 -16.92 -10.96 8.80
C LEU A 225 -17.61 -11.70 9.95
N MET A 226 -16.92 -12.69 10.50
CA MET A 226 -17.32 -13.45 11.67
C MET A 226 -16.31 -13.20 12.79
N SER A 227 -16.77 -12.62 13.92
CA SER A 227 -15.94 -12.34 15.09
C SER A 227 -16.51 -13.06 16.33
N PRO A 228 -15.79 -14.02 16.94
CA PRO A 228 -16.23 -14.73 18.13
C PRO A 228 -16.43 -13.84 19.36
N GLU A 229 -15.61 -12.79 19.54
CA GLU A 229 -15.55 -12.03 20.81
C GLU A 229 -16.62 -10.95 20.93
N LYS A 230 -17.16 -10.44 19.83
CA LYS A 230 -18.23 -9.41 19.83
C LYS A 230 -19.62 -10.00 19.61
N LEU A 231 -19.74 -11.33 19.64
CA LEU A 231 -21.02 -12.02 19.44
C LEU A 231 -22.11 -11.57 20.43
N GLU A 232 -21.73 -11.16 21.65
CA GLU A 232 -22.68 -10.70 22.67
C GLU A 232 -23.07 -9.23 22.52
N GLU A 233 -22.12 -8.34 22.21
CA GLU A 233 -22.39 -6.92 21.92
C GLU A 233 -23.23 -6.73 20.65
N PHE A 234 -22.98 -7.52 19.59
CA PHE A 234 -23.81 -7.49 18.38
C PHE A 234 -25.25 -7.92 18.65
N ARG A 235 -25.44 -8.91 19.54
CA ARG A 235 -26.76 -9.38 19.94
C ARG A 235 -27.55 -8.29 20.68
N ALA A 236 -26.88 -7.47 21.49
CA ALA A 236 -27.50 -6.35 22.21
C ALA A 236 -27.94 -5.20 21.28
N GLN A 237 -27.37 -5.09 20.08
CA GLN A 237 -27.68 -4.07 19.07
C GLN A 237 -28.61 -4.58 17.95
N GLY A 238 -29.13 -5.81 18.06
CA GLY A 238 -30.01 -6.41 17.03
C GLY A 238 -29.30 -6.78 15.73
N LEU A 239 -27.96 -6.77 15.72
CA LEU A 239 -27.15 -7.17 14.56
C LEU A 239 -26.97 -8.69 14.55
N GLU A 240 -27.11 -9.33 13.38
CA GLU A 240 -26.85 -10.76 13.24
C GLU A 240 -25.39 -11.10 13.58
N LYS A 241 -25.11 -12.38 13.88
CA LYS A 241 -23.78 -12.94 14.26
C LYS A 241 -22.66 -12.71 13.21
N ARG A 242 -22.96 -12.03 12.12
CA ARG A 242 -22.16 -11.86 10.92
C ARG A 242 -22.35 -10.43 10.42
N ILE A 243 -21.25 -9.78 10.09
CA ILE A 243 -21.30 -8.47 9.44
C ILE A 243 -21.09 -8.69 7.96
N VAL A 244 -22.08 -8.31 7.16
CA VAL A 244 -21.97 -8.31 5.70
C VAL A 244 -21.28 -7.03 5.28
N LEU A 245 -20.26 -7.14 4.45
CA LEU A 245 -19.60 -6.01 3.81
C LEU A 245 -20.18 -5.80 2.41
N GLU A 246 -20.44 -4.54 2.06
CA GLU A 246 -20.75 -4.11 0.70
C GLU A 246 -19.50 -3.57 -0.01
N PRO A 247 -19.41 -3.66 -1.36
CA PRO A 247 -18.31 -3.04 -2.10
C PRO A 247 -18.14 -1.56 -1.75
N GLY A 248 -16.93 -1.12 -1.44
CA GLY A 248 -16.68 0.24 -0.93
C GLY A 248 -16.66 0.33 0.60
N GLU A 249 -17.00 -0.73 1.33
CA GLU A 249 -16.94 -0.74 2.78
C GLU A 249 -15.62 -1.31 3.32
N GLN A 250 -15.21 -0.74 4.44
CA GLN A 250 -14.09 -1.20 5.25
C GLN A 250 -14.56 -1.50 6.68
N ALA A 251 -14.29 -2.71 7.15
CA ALA A 251 -14.35 -3.05 8.56
C ALA A 251 -13.01 -2.74 9.22
N VAL A 252 -13.00 -1.81 10.18
CA VAL A 252 -11.83 -1.44 10.98
C VAL A 252 -12.01 -1.95 12.40
N LEU A 253 -11.07 -2.79 12.87
CA LEU A 253 -11.03 -3.27 14.24
C LEU A 253 -9.82 -2.65 14.95
N ASP A 254 -10.08 -1.91 16.02
CA ASP A 254 -9.07 -1.33 16.90
C ASP A 254 -9.35 -1.67 18.37
N GLN A 255 -8.63 -1.03 19.30
CA GLN A 255 -8.85 -1.21 20.74
C GLN A 255 -10.23 -0.73 21.23
N LYS A 256 -10.89 0.19 20.50
CA LYS A 256 -12.19 0.75 20.87
C LYS A 256 -13.34 -0.11 20.41
N GLY A 257 -13.17 -0.85 19.31
CA GLY A 257 -14.33 -1.46 18.70
C GLY A 257 -14.09 -1.94 17.28
N LEU A 258 -15.16 -2.49 16.72
CA LEU A 258 -15.25 -2.77 15.30
C LEU A 258 -16.13 -1.67 14.74
N LYS A 259 -15.69 -1.01 13.68
CA LYS A 259 -16.42 0.04 12.99
C LYS A 259 -16.49 -0.29 11.51
N LEU A 260 -17.63 0.02 10.89
CA LEU A 260 -17.79 0.02 9.44
C LEU A 260 -17.66 1.45 8.92
N GLU A 261 -16.90 1.62 7.85
CA GLU A 261 -16.67 2.90 7.19
C GLU A 261 -16.80 2.73 5.67
N LYS A 262 -17.31 3.77 4.99
CA LYS A 262 -17.22 3.86 3.54
C LYS A 262 -15.88 4.44 3.15
N VAL A 263 -15.19 3.76 2.24
CA VAL A 263 -13.86 4.14 1.76
C VAL A 263 -13.80 4.03 0.24
N HIS A 264 -12.77 4.61 -0.35
CA HIS A 264 -12.39 4.33 -1.73
C HIS A 264 -11.51 3.07 -1.74
N PRO A 265 -11.97 1.92 -2.27
CA PRO A 265 -11.20 0.67 -2.21
C PRO A 265 -9.83 0.75 -2.88
N GLU A 266 -9.66 1.69 -3.81
CA GLU A 266 -8.41 1.99 -4.50
C GLU A 266 -7.27 2.29 -3.52
N GLU A 267 -7.57 2.98 -2.40
CA GLU A 267 -6.57 3.29 -1.36
C GLU A 267 -6.04 2.00 -0.71
N ALA A 268 -6.94 1.08 -0.37
CA ALA A 268 -6.59 -0.19 0.28
C ALA A 268 -5.80 -1.14 -0.65
N VAL A 269 -5.89 -0.96 -1.96
CA VAL A 269 -5.18 -1.80 -2.95
C VAL A 269 -4.05 -1.05 -3.68
N SER A 270 -3.77 0.19 -3.32
CA SER A 270 -2.71 1.01 -3.92
C SER A 270 -1.35 0.33 -3.88
N TRP A 271 -1.06 -0.38 -2.78
CA TRP A 271 0.19 -1.09 -2.57
C TRP A 271 0.47 -2.17 -3.62
N LYS A 272 -0.58 -2.88 -4.10
CA LYS A 272 -0.44 -3.89 -5.16
C LYS A 272 -0.30 -3.25 -6.55
N ASN A 273 -0.70 -1.99 -6.68
CA ASN A 273 -0.55 -1.19 -7.90
C ASN A 273 0.77 -0.40 -7.93
N GLY A 274 1.65 -0.60 -6.93
CA GLY A 274 2.96 0.04 -6.89
C GLY A 274 2.99 1.40 -6.22
N TYR A 275 2.00 1.74 -5.40
CA TYR A 275 1.89 3.03 -4.72
C TYR A 275 1.75 2.89 -3.21
N PHE A 276 2.37 3.81 -2.48
CA PHE A 276 1.88 4.21 -1.17
C PHE A 276 0.79 5.26 -1.40
N GLN A 277 -0.40 5.03 -0.86
CA GLN A 277 -1.46 6.02 -0.87
C GLN A 277 -1.90 6.28 0.56
N PHE A 278 -1.87 7.55 0.94
CA PHE A 278 -2.23 7.99 2.27
C PHE A 278 -3.37 8.99 2.19
N ASN A 279 -4.37 8.82 3.04
CA ASN A 279 -5.43 9.80 3.24
C ASN A 279 -5.55 10.11 4.73
N ASN A 280 -5.10 11.31 5.12
CA ASN A 280 -5.12 11.77 6.51
C ASN A 280 -4.44 10.78 7.48
N ALA A 281 -3.39 10.08 7.02
CA ALA A 281 -2.71 9.04 7.77
C ALA A 281 -1.74 9.64 8.80
N SER A 282 -1.67 9.07 10.01
CA SER A 282 -0.70 9.54 11.01
C SER A 282 0.74 9.25 10.58
N LEU A 283 1.69 10.09 11.01
CA LEU A 283 3.12 9.86 10.80
C LEU A 283 3.55 8.44 11.17
N LYS A 284 3.08 7.94 12.32
CA LYS A 284 3.41 6.59 12.78
C LYS A 284 2.94 5.51 11.80
N ASN A 285 1.75 5.64 11.24
CA ASN A 285 1.25 4.68 10.25
C ASN A 285 2.05 4.75 8.94
N VAL A 286 2.37 5.95 8.46
CA VAL A 286 3.22 6.16 7.27
C VAL A 286 4.60 5.51 7.45
N MET A 287 5.23 5.78 8.59
CA MET A 287 6.57 5.26 8.89
C MET A 287 6.59 3.73 9.11
N ARG A 288 5.50 3.12 9.62
CA ARG A 288 5.39 1.65 9.69
C ARG A 288 5.34 1.01 8.31
N GLN A 289 4.57 1.58 7.38
CA GLN A 289 4.53 1.08 6.00
C GLN A 289 5.89 1.23 5.30
N MET A 290 6.55 2.38 5.49
CA MET A 290 7.92 2.62 5.03
C MET A 290 8.89 1.59 5.60
N SER A 291 8.83 1.37 6.93
CA SER A 291 9.66 0.42 7.66
C SER A 291 9.56 -1.00 7.11
N ARG A 292 8.33 -1.46 6.83
CA ARG A 292 8.07 -2.78 6.24
C ARG A 292 8.57 -2.86 4.80
N TRP A 293 8.44 -1.81 4.01
CA TRP A 293 8.80 -1.84 2.58
C TRP A 293 10.30 -1.68 2.29
N TYR A 294 11.00 -0.82 3.03
CA TYR A 294 12.44 -0.59 2.82
C TYR A 294 13.34 -1.46 3.70
N ASP A 295 12.73 -2.32 4.52
CA ASP A 295 13.41 -3.17 5.51
C ASP A 295 14.29 -2.32 6.45
N ALA A 296 13.69 -1.25 7.01
CA ALA A 296 14.41 -0.27 7.83
C ALA A 296 13.68 0.04 9.14
N ASP A 297 14.37 -0.04 10.26
CA ASP A 297 13.83 0.30 11.57
C ASP A 297 13.67 1.81 11.71
N VAL A 298 12.55 2.25 12.28
CA VAL A 298 12.26 3.68 12.45
C VAL A 298 12.50 4.07 13.90
N ILE A 299 13.41 5.02 14.09
CA ILE A 299 13.80 5.51 15.41
C ILE A 299 13.31 6.96 15.55
N TYR A 300 12.48 7.23 16.55
CA TYR A 300 12.02 8.58 16.86
C TYR A 300 12.93 9.19 17.92
N GLU A 301 13.52 10.35 17.62
CA GLU A 301 14.34 11.09 18.57
C GLU A 301 13.70 12.45 18.89
N GLY A 302 13.42 12.69 20.18
CA GLY A 302 12.69 13.87 20.66
C GLY A 302 11.17 13.74 20.49
N GLU A 303 10.46 14.85 20.77
CA GLU A 303 9.00 14.90 20.60
C GLU A 303 8.66 15.16 19.13
N VAL A 304 8.24 14.10 18.45
CA VAL A 304 7.80 14.19 17.05
C VAL A 304 6.29 14.46 17.02
N PRO A 305 5.84 15.53 16.33
CA PRO A 305 4.42 15.91 16.31
C PRO A 305 3.55 14.84 15.64
N ASP A 306 2.29 14.73 16.07
CA ASP A 306 1.28 13.90 15.40
C ASP A 306 0.81 14.59 14.11
N LEU A 307 1.61 14.44 13.07
CA LEU A 307 1.31 14.96 11.73
C LEU A 307 0.43 13.99 10.96
N LYS A 308 -0.44 14.56 10.12
CA LYS A 308 -1.26 13.81 9.16
C LYS A 308 -0.73 13.99 7.74
N PHE A 309 -0.75 12.93 6.96
CA PHE A 309 -0.24 12.88 5.61
C PHE A 309 -1.34 12.45 4.64
N SER A 310 -1.44 13.19 3.54
CA SER A 310 -2.24 12.80 2.39
C SER A 310 -1.39 12.92 1.13
N GLY A 311 -1.47 11.94 0.25
CA GLY A 311 -0.71 11.93 -0.99
C GLY A 311 -0.40 10.53 -1.49
N GLU A 312 0.24 10.48 -2.65
CA GLU A 312 0.64 9.25 -3.31
C GLU A 312 2.15 9.27 -3.59
N VAL A 313 2.82 8.15 -3.34
CA VAL A 313 4.25 7.96 -3.64
C VAL A 313 4.43 6.62 -4.32
N ARG A 314 5.17 6.60 -5.44
CA ARG A 314 5.52 5.35 -6.12
C ARG A 314 6.43 4.50 -5.21
N ARG A 315 6.11 3.22 -5.03
CA ARG A 315 6.87 2.28 -4.19
C ARG A 315 8.24 1.93 -4.77
N GLU A 316 8.46 2.17 -6.05
CA GLU A 316 9.78 2.01 -6.71
C GLU A 316 10.77 3.12 -6.35
N ALA A 317 10.29 4.25 -5.78
CA ALA A 317 11.15 5.30 -5.29
C ALA A 317 12.08 4.76 -4.18
N SER A 318 13.24 5.41 -4.01
CA SER A 318 14.11 5.08 -2.89
C SER A 318 13.57 5.62 -1.57
N ALA A 319 14.13 5.12 -0.46
CA ALA A 319 13.75 5.61 0.86
C ALA A 319 14.01 7.12 1.00
N SER A 320 15.13 7.63 0.47
CA SER A 320 15.39 9.07 0.50
C SER A 320 14.33 9.87 -0.24
N THR A 321 13.96 9.51 -1.47
CA THR A 321 12.92 10.21 -2.25
C THR A 321 11.58 10.18 -1.54
N PHE A 322 11.20 9.04 -0.95
CA PHE A 322 9.99 8.95 -0.12
C PHE A 322 10.03 9.91 1.07
N LEU A 323 11.15 9.96 1.80
CA LEU A 323 11.32 10.82 2.97
C LEU A 323 11.41 12.31 2.59
N GLU A 324 11.96 12.65 1.42
CA GLU A 324 12.01 14.03 0.89
C GLU A 324 10.61 14.63 0.77
N MET A 325 9.65 13.83 0.28
CA MET A 325 8.24 14.25 0.21
C MET A 325 7.65 14.50 1.60
N MET A 326 8.11 13.78 2.62
CA MET A 326 7.66 13.96 4.01
C MET A 326 8.36 15.12 4.73
N ALA A 327 9.57 15.48 4.32
CA ALA A 327 10.41 16.51 4.98
C ALA A 327 9.83 17.93 4.87
N TYR A 328 8.89 18.16 3.96
CA TYR A 328 8.14 19.42 3.85
C TYR A 328 7.35 19.77 5.12
N LEU A 329 7.10 18.81 6.02
CA LEU A 329 6.32 19.01 7.24
C LEU A 329 7.15 19.34 8.49
N LYS A 330 8.26 20.07 8.35
CA LYS A 330 9.15 20.42 9.48
C LYS A 330 9.67 19.16 10.22
N LEU A 331 9.93 18.09 9.49
CA LEU A 331 10.59 16.89 9.99
C LEU A 331 11.99 16.80 9.41
N ARG A 332 12.90 16.20 10.17
CA ARG A 332 14.23 15.85 9.71
C ARG A 332 14.42 14.35 9.75
N PHE A 333 15.07 13.83 8.72
CA PHE A 333 15.34 12.41 8.57
C PHE A 333 16.85 12.15 8.46
N LYS A 334 17.29 11.04 9.02
CA LYS A 334 18.65 10.54 8.78
C LYS A 334 18.59 9.05 8.50
N ILE A 335 19.16 8.65 7.36
CA ILE A 335 19.29 7.25 6.98
C ILE A 335 20.63 6.73 7.51
N ARG A 336 20.65 5.55 8.12
CA ARG A 336 21.86 4.90 8.63
C ARG A 336 21.87 3.43 8.26
N LYS A 337 23.05 2.94 7.88
CA LYS A 337 23.35 1.52 7.79
C LYS A 337 24.26 1.17 8.95
N MET A 338 23.83 0.24 9.79
CA MET A 338 24.57 -0.24 10.95
C MET A 338 25.63 -1.25 10.52
N GLU A 339 26.66 -1.46 11.34
CA GLU A 339 27.74 -2.41 11.05
C GLU A 339 27.24 -3.85 10.89
N ASP A 340 26.18 -4.22 11.61
CA ASP A 340 25.52 -5.53 11.53
C ASP A 340 24.58 -5.67 10.29
N GLY A 341 24.53 -4.65 9.44
CA GLY A 341 23.71 -4.62 8.23
C GLY A 341 22.28 -4.13 8.45
N ARG A 342 21.86 -3.86 9.70
CA ARG A 342 20.55 -3.24 9.96
C ARG A 342 20.47 -1.86 9.34
N ARG A 343 19.26 -1.51 8.94
CA ARG A 343 18.93 -0.24 8.30
C ARG A 343 18.07 0.56 9.27
N GLU A 344 18.42 1.81 9.49
CA GLU A 344 17.67 2.70 10.39
C GLU A 344 17.29 4.00 9.66
N VAL A 345 16.07 4.47 9.93
CA VAL A 345 15.63 5.82 9.62
C VAL A 345 15.31 6.53 10.92
N VAL A 346 16.11 7.55 11.22
CA VAL A 346 15.91 8.40 12.39
C VAL A 346 15.02 9.58 12.01
N VAL A 347 13.94 9.77 12.76
CA VAL A 347 12.96 10.86 12.62
C VAL A 347 13.12 11.84 13.77
N ARG A 348 13.29 13.12 13.45
CA ARG A 348 13.45 14.22 14.42
C ARG A 348 12.55 15.40 14.06
N PRO A 349 12.08 16.19 15.04
CA PRO A 349 11.47 17.47 14.74
C PRO A 349 12.50 18.42 14.11
N ALA A 350 12.07 19.27 13.17
CA ALA A 350 12.90 20.38 12.73
C ALA A 350 13.11 21.35 13.91
N LYS A 351 14.32 21.87 14.07
CA LYS A 351 14.60 22.88 15.09
C LYS A 351 13.68 24.09 14.86
N SER A 352 13.00 24.55 15.92
CA SER A 352 12.45 25.92 15.92
C SER A 352 13.60 26.87 15.63
N LYS A 353 13.51 27.65 14.56
CA LYS A 353 14.38 28.82 14.39
C LYS A 353 14.00 29.87 15.42
#